data_AF-A0A963TBS0-F1
#
_entry.id   AF-A0A963TBS0-F1
#
_cell.length_a   1.000
_cell.length_b   1.000
_cell.length_c   1.000
_cell.angle_alpha   90.00
_cell.angle_beta   90.00
_cell.angle_gamma   90.00
#
_symmetry.space_group_name_H-M   'P 1'
#
loop_
_entity.id
_entity.type
_entity.pdbx_description
1 polymer ?
#
loop_
_entity_poly.entity_id
_entity_poly.type
_entity_poly.pdbx_seq_one_letter_code
_entity_poly.pdbx_strand_id
1 'polypeptide(L)'
;MSTSRMARADFLSAIVFFVLGIYMVFEGLRMPGAGGFIETGGEPGRVPVLVGGVIALFALVLLVRSVRQGGHRRARDGDGMSDADRAQARVGTLRSLLAAVGCSVYAVGLLGAHIGGFSVSYPLATGLFILLFIMGFEWADAPEAGARRWAQLAARAPGLADALAR
;
A
#
# COMPACT_ATOMS: atom_id res chain seq x y z
N MET A 1 -3.84 -11.30 -18.73
CA MET A 1 -4.48 -12.15 -17.69
C MET A 1 -5.88 -12.53 -18.14
N SER A 2 -6.31 -13.79 -18.00
CA SER A 2 -7.66 -14.19 -18.37
C SER A 2 -8.69 -13.61 -17.39
N THR A 3 -9.83 -13.15 -17.90
CA THR A 3 -10.94 -12.53 -17.12
C THR A 3 -11.40 -13.41 -15.95
N SER A 4 -11.27 -14.72 -16.10
CA SER A 4 -11.58 -15.72 -15.08
C SER A 4 -10.67 -15.67 -13.85
N ARG A 5 -9.39 -15.33 -14.00
CA ARG A 5 -8.40 -15.30 -12.92
C ARG A 5 -8.55 -14.04 -12.05
N MET A 6 -8.90 -12.92 -12.70
CA MET A 6 -9.20 -11.64 -12.02
C MET A 6 -10.39 -11.79 -11.07
N ALA A 7 -11.47 -12.46 -11.48
CA ALA A 7 -12.65 -12.63 -10.61
C ALA A 7 -12.39 -13.42 -9.31
N ARG A 8 -11.41 -14.34 -9.29
CA ARG A 8 -10.99 -15.06 -8.07
C ARG A 8 -10.17 -14.17 -7.14
N ALA A 9 -9.17 -13.47 -7.71
CA ALA A 9 -8.32 -12.56 -6.95
C ALA A 9 -9.14 -11.43 -6.33
N ASP A 10 -10.12 -10.91 -7.07
CA ASP A 10 -11.06 -9.89 -6.59
C ASP A 10 -11.91 -10.42 -5.43
N PHE A 11 -12.40 -11.67 -5.50
CA PHE A 11 -13.19 -12.28 -4.43
C PHE A 11 -12.39 -12.43 -3.13
N LEU A 12 -11.17 -12.96 -3.20
CA LEU A 12 -10.32 -13.13 -2.01
C LEU A 12 -9.88 -11.78 -1.43
N SER A 13 -9.44 -10.86 -2.29
CA SER A 13 -9.04 -9.50 -1.87
C SER A 13 -10.20 -8.76 -1.22
N ALA A 14 -11.42 -8.89 -1.76
CA ALA A 14 -12.61 -8.30 -1.19
C ALA A 14 -12.91 -8.84 0.22
N ILE A 15 -12.77 -10.15 0.47
CA ILE A 15 -12.95 -10.70 1.82
C ILE A 15 -11.92 -10.13 2.78
N VAL A 16 -10.64 -10.13 2.40
CA VAL A 16 -9.54 -9.64 3.26
C VAL A 16 -9.74 -8.16 3.59
N PHE A 17 -10.03 -7.32 2.59
CA PHE A 17 -10.28 -5.90 2.81
C PHE A 17 -11.56 -5.64 3.60
N PHE A 18 -12.61 -6.45 3.44
CA PHE A 18 -13.82 -6.31 4.23
C PHE A 18 -13.53 -6.56 5.71
N VAL A 19 -12.84 -7.66 6.05
CA VAL A 19 -12.45 -7.97 7.43
C VAL A 19 -11.53 -6.89 8.01
N LEU A 20 -10.53 -6.45 7.24
CA LEU A 20 -9.61 -5.39 7.66
C LEU A 20 -10.33 -4.05 7.89
N GLY A 21 -11.25 -3.66 7.00
CA GLY A 21 -12.02 -2.43 7.13
C GLY A 21 -12.92 -2.45 8.37
N ILE A 22 -13.61 -3.57 8.63
CA ILE A 22 -14.41 -3.75 9.85
C ILE A 22 -13.53 -3.70 11.10
N TYR A 23 -12.35 -4.33 11.07
CA TYR A 23 -11.40 -4.26 12.18
C TYR A 23 -10.96 -2.82 12.47
N MET A 24 -10.64 -2.03 11.44
CA MET A 24 -10.27 -0.61 11.61
C MET A 24 -11.40 0.23 12.19
N VAL A 25 -12.65 0.00 11.78
CA VAL A 25 -13.83 0.66 12.36
C VAL A 25 -13.96 0.30 13.84
N PHE A 26 -13.85 -0.99 14.16
CA PHE A 26 -13.95 -1.47 15.54
C PHE A 26 -12.88 -0.84 16.44
N GLU A 27 -11.62 -0.82 16.00
CA GLU A 27 -10.54 -0.23 16.79
C GLU A 27 -10.66 1.29 16.88
N GLY A 28 -11.05 1.95 15.79
CA GLY A 28 -11.29 3.39 15.79
C GLY A 28 -12.42 3.82 16.73
N LEU A 29 -13.48 3.01 16.88
CA LEU A 29 -14.56 3.28 17.84
C LEU A 29 -14.16 3.05 19.30
N ARG A 30 -13.12 2.23 19.54
CA ARG A 30 -12.58 1.98 20.90
C ARG A 30 -11.59 3.06 21.34
N MET A 31 -11.10 3.87 20.41
CA MET A 31 -10.23 4.99 20.72
C MET A 31 -11.01 6.10 21.46
N PRO A 32 -10.36 6.81 22.39
CA PRO A 32 -11.01 7.88 23.14
C PRO A 32 -11.55 8.96 22.19
N GLY A 33 -12.81 9.33 22.40
CA GLY A 33 -13.46 10.44 21.71
C GLY A 33 -13.03 11.81 22.22
N ALA A 34 -13.68 12.87 21.76
CA ALA A 34 -13.41 14.22 22.23
C ALA A 34 -13.74 14.33 23.73
N GLY A 35 -12.77 14.85 24.49
CA GLY A 35 -12.83 14.97 25.95
C GLY A 35 -11.45 15.28 26.54
N GLY A 36 -11.41 16.09 27.60
CA GLY A 36 -10.14 16.56 28.19
C GLY A 36 -9.39 17.54 27.27
N PHE A 37 -8.19 17.18 26.81
CA PHE A 37 -7.33 17.98 25.93
C PHE A 37 -7.57 17.76 24.42
N ILE A 38 -8.56 16.93 24.04
CA ILE A 38 -8.84 16.59 22.64
C ILE A 38 -9.97 17.47 22.12
N GLU A 39 -9.65 18.33 21.14
CA GLU A 39 -10.61 19.16 20.44
C GLU A 39 -11.62 18.32 19.64
N THR A 40 -12.86 18.79 19.58
CA THR A 40 -13.91 18.18 18.75
C THR A 40 -13.52 18.32 17.28
N GLY A 41 -13.16 17.24 16.59
CA GLY A 41 -12.39 17.37 15.35
C GLY A 41 -11.20 16.42 15.26
N GLY A 42 -10.45 16.36 16.35
CA GLY A 42 -9.14 15.72 16.44
C GLY A 42 -9.17 14.35 17.09
N GLU A 43 -10.34 13.73 17.19
CA GLU A 43 -10.46 12.42 17.83
C GLU A 43 -9.63 11.38 17.04
N PRO A 44 -8.66 10.71 17.68
CA PRO A 44 -7.74 9.80 16.99
C PRO A 44 -8.48 8.65 16.28
N GLY A 45 -9.66 8.27 16.79
CA GLY A 45 -10.51 7.22 16.23
C GLY A 45 -11.23 7.57 14.92
N ARG A 46 -11.40 8.87 14.59
CA ARG A 46 -12.20 9.26 13.42
C ARG A 46 -11.62 8.83 12.09
N VAL A 47 -10.31 9.01 11.92
CA VAL A 47 -9.65 8.66 10.65
C VAL A 47 -9.70 7.14 10.41
N PRO A 48 -9.36 6.28 11.38
CA PRO A 48 -9.54 4.83 11.25
C PRO A 48 -10.99 4.42 10.95
N VAL A 49 -11.99 5.02 11.59
CA VAL A 49 -13.42 4.72 11.32
C VAL A 49 -13.81 5.09 9.89
N LEU A 50 -13.43 6.30 9.43
CA LEU A 50 -13.76 6.74 8.09
C LEU A 50 -13.09 5.87 7.02
N VAL A 51 -11.77 5.67 7.14
CA VAL A 51 -10.99 4.89 6.18
C VAL A 51 -11.42 3.43 6.19
N GLY A 52 -11.58 2.83 7.38
CA GLY A 52 -12.06 1.45 7.54
C GLY A 52 -13.46 1.26 6.95
N GLY A 53 -14.36 2.23 7.17
CA GLY A 53 -15.71 2.21 6.62
C GLY A 53 -15.73 2.26 5.08
N VAL A 54 -14.95 3.15 4.48
CA VAL A 54 -14.84 3.25 3.00
C VAL A 54 -14.23 1.97 2.42
N ILE A 55 -13.18 1.42 3.05
CA ILE A 55 -12.58 0.15 2.64
C ILE A 55 -13.61 -0.98 2.71
N ALA A 56 -14.34 -1.11 3.83
CA ALA A 56 -15.35 -2.15 4.00
C ALA A 56 -16.48 -2.00 2.96
N LEU A 57 -16.91 -0.77 2.67
CA LEU A 57 -17.94 -0.51 1.66
C LEU A 57 -17.48 -0.96 0.26
N PHE A 58 -16.30 -0.54 -0.18
CA PHE A 58 -15.79 -0.92 -1.49
C PHE A 58 -15.48 -2.41 -1.58
N ALA A 59 -14.95 -3.00 -0.50
CA ALA A 59 -14.74 -4.43 -0.41
C ALA A 59 -16.06 -5.20 -0.54
N LEU A 60 -17.15 -4.73 0.07
CA LEU A 60 -18.48 -5.32 -0.08
C LEU A 60 -18.97 -5.23 -1.53
N VAL A 61 -18.82 -4.08 -2.18
CA VAL A 61 -19.18 -3.90 -3.60
C VAL A 61 -18.40 -4.87 -4.50
N LEU A 62 -17.09 -5.00 -4.28
CA LEU A 62 -16.24 -5.96 -4.99
C LEU A 62 -16.64 -7.42 -4.70
N LEU A 63 -17.00 -7.72 -3.46
CA LEU A 63 -17.44 -9.05 -3.06
C LEU A 63 -18.73 -9.44 -3.79
N VAL A 64 -19.73 -8.55 -3.78
CA VAL A 64 -21.00 -8.77 -4.49
C VAL A 64 -20.75 -8.96 -5.99
N ARG A 65 -19.94 -8.10 -6.60
CA ARG A 65 -19.59 -8.19 -8.02
C ARG A 65 -18.89 -9.50 -8.36
N SER A 66 -17.89 -9.91 -7.57
CA SER A 66 -17.12 -11.13 -7.82
C SER A 66 -17.94 -12.41 -7.58
N VAL A 67 -18.85 -12.40 -6.60
CA VAL A 67 -19.82 -13.50 -6.41
C VAL A 67 -20.71 -13.66 -7.64
N ARG A 68 -21.26 -12.57 -8.17
CA ARG A 68 -22.10 -12.58 -9.38
C ARG A 68 -21.34 -13.08 -10.62
N GLN A 69 -20.03 -12.89 -10.68
CA GLN A 69 -19.15 -13.40 -11.75
C GLN A 69 -18.67 -14.84 -11.50
N GLY A 70 -19.09 -15.49 -10.41
CA GLY A 70 -18.71 -16.86 -10.08
C GLY A 70 -17.28 -17.01 -9.54
N GLY A 71 -16.73 -15.97 -8.92
CA GLY A 71 -15.40 -15.99 -8.28
C GLY A 71 -15.30 -17.02 -7.15
N HIS A 72 -16.37 -17.20 -6.38
CA HIS A 72 -16.47 -18.16 -5.26
C HIS A 72 -16.26 -19.63 -5.68
N ARG A 73 -16.77 -20.05 -6.85
CA ARG A 73 -16.59 -21.40 -7.38
C ARG A 73 -15.14 -21.65 -7.82
N ARG A 74 -14.51 -20.65 -8.43
CA ARG A 74 -13.15 -20.75 -8.98
C ARG A 74 -12.05 -20.56 -7.94
N ALA A 75 -12.38 -20.03 -6.77
CA ALA A 75 -11.48 -20.01 -5.63
C ALA A 75 -11.05 -21.42 -5.19
N ARG A 76 -11.88 -22.45 -5.45
CA ARG A 76 -11.61 -23.85 -5.12
C ARG A 76 -10.70 -24.58 -6.12
N ASP A 77 -10.69 -24.21 -7.40
CA ASP A 77 -10.13 -25.06 -8.46
C ASP A 77 -8.60 -24.91 -8.71
N GLY A 78 -7.85 -24.25 -7.84
CA GLY A 78 -6.40 -24.09 -8.01
C GLY A 78 -6.02 -23.13 -9.16
N ASP A 79 -4.82 -22.56 -9.11
CA ASP A 79 -4.38 -21.56 -10.09
C ASP A 79 -3.44 -22.20 -11.13
N GLY A 80 -3.91 -22.30 -12.38
CA GLY A 80 -3.17 -22.78 -13.55
C GLY A 80 -2.10 -21.80 -14.04
N MET A 81 -1.34 -21.25 -13.10
CA MET A 81 -0.30 -20.26 -13.32
C MET A 81 1.02 -20.96 -13.67
N SER A 82 1.67 -20.50 -14.74
CA SER A 82 2.99 -20.97 -15.16
C SER A 82 4.03 -20.72 -14.06
N ASP A 83 5.07 -21.55 -13.97
CA ASP A 83 6.13 -21.41 -12.97
C ASP A 83 6.87 -20.08 -13.07
N ALA A 84 7.01 -19.54 -14.30
CA ALA A 84 7.60 -18.22 -14.53
C ALA A 84 6.74 -17.08 -13.94
N ASP A 85 5.42 -17.14 -14.14
CA ASP A 85 4.48 -16.17 -13.56
C ASP A 85 4.45 -16.25 -12.03
N ARG A 86 4.55 -17.46 -11.48
CA ARG A 86 4.64 -17.70 -10.02
C ARG A 86 5.91 -17.14 -9.43
N ALA A 87 7.05 -17.32 -10.09
CA ALA A 87 8.32 -16.76 -9.64
C ALA A 87 8.26 -15.23 -9.62
N GLN A 88 7.75 -14.61 -10.68
CA GLN A 88 7.61 -13.15 -10.76
C GLN A 88 6.64 -12.59 -9.70
N ALA A 89 5.48 -13.23 -9.53
CA ALA A 89 4.51 -12.85 -8.50
C ALA A 89 5.09 -12.99 -7.09
N ARG A 90 5.93 -14.02 -6.84
CA ARG A 90 6.59 -14.23 -5.55
C ARG A 90 7.59 -13.12 -5.23
N VAL A 91 8.40 -12.71 -6.21
CA VAL A 91 9.35 -11.58 -6.04
C VAL A 91 8.59 -10.29 -5.75
N GLY A 92 7.53 -10.00 -6.51
CA GLY A 92 6.67 -8.84 -6.26
C GLY A 92 6.03 -8.86 -4.87
N THR A 93 5.47 -10.01 -4.47
CA THR A 93 4.84 -10.19 -3.15
C THR A 93 5.84 -10.03 -2.02
N LEU A 94 7.03 -10.62 -2.15
CA LEU A 94 8.10 -10.48 -1.16
C LEU A 94 8.53 -9.02 -1.02
N ARG A 95 8.69 -8.30 -2.13
CA ARG A 95 9.02 -6.88 -2.11
C ARG A 95 7.94 -6.06 -1.41
N SER A 96 6.67 -6.26 -1.74
CA SER A 96 5.55 -5.60 -1.07
C SER A 96 5.47 -5.93 0.43
N LEU A 97 5.76 -7.18 0.80
CA LEU A 97 5.78 -7.62 2.19
C LEU A 97 6.92 -6.96 2.97
N LEU A 98 8.13 -6.94 2.41
CA LEU A 98 9.29 -6.26 3.01
C LEU A 98 9.03 -4.76 3.18
N ALA A 99 8.41 -4.12 2.20
CA ALA A 99 8.00 -2.72 2.30
C ALA A 99 6.98 -2.52 3.43
N ALA A 100 5.94 -3.35 3.50
CA ALA A 100 4.92 -3.27 4.54
C ALA A 100 5.51 -3.47 5.95
N VAL A 101 6.39 -4.46 6.11
CA VAL A 101 7.09 -4.72 7.37
C VAL A 101 8.01 -3.55 7.72
N GLY A 102 8.81 -3.05 6.77
CA GLY A 102 9.70 -1.91 6.98
C GLY A 102 8.96 -0.65 7.40
N CYS A 103 7.86 -0.32 6.71
CA CYS A 103 6.98 0.79 7.09
C CYS A 103 6.37 0.59 8.48
N SER A 104 5.96 -0.63 8.83
CA SER A 104 5.39 -0.93 10.15
C SER A 104 6.43 -0.78 11.26
N VAL A 105 7.65 -1.28 11.04
CA VAL A 105 8.79 -1.13 11.97
C VAL A 105 9.12 0.35 12.18
N TYR A 106 9.13 1.14 11.11
CA TYR A 106 9.35 2.58 11.23
C TYR A 106 8.22 3.26 12.02
N ALA A 107 6.96 3.03 11.64
CA ALA A 107 5.80 3.71 12.21
C ALA A 107 5.52 3.34 13.67
N VAL A 108 5.67 2.06 14.03
CA VAL A 108 5.38 1.56 15.39
C VAL A 108 6.63 1.54 16.26
N GLY A 109 7.78 1.21 15.68
CA GLY A 109 8.99 0.92 16.44
C GLY A 109 10.00 2.07 16.50
N LEU A 110 10.18 2.83 15.42
CA LEU A 110 11.24 3.86 15.33
C LEU A 110 10.73 5.27 15.68
N LEU A 111 9.47 5.54 15.38
CA LEU A 111 8.85 6.84 15.64
C LEU A 111 8.64 7.05 17.15
N GLY A 112 9.37 7.99 17.73
CA GLY A 112 9.31 8.26 19.18
C GLY A 112 10.06 7.23 20.05
N ALA A 113 10.89 6.39 19.43
CA ALA A 113 11.64 5.36 20.14
C ALA A 113 12.73 5.97 21.05
N HIS A 114 12.70 5.59 22.33
CA HIS A 114 13.80 5.81 23.26
C HIS A 114 14.64 4.53 23.34
N ILE A 115 15.71 4.46 22.55
CA ILE A 115 16.57 3.27 22.48
C ILE A 115 17.83 3.56 23.29
N GLY A 116 18.04 2.82 24.39
CA GLY A 116 19.26 2.91 25.20
C GLY A 116 19.52 4.28 25.84
N GLY A 117 18.46 5.06 26.11
CA GLY A 117 18.58 6.41 26.68
C GLY A 117 18.78 7.52 25.64
N PHE A 118 18.95 7.19 24.37
CA PHE A 118 19.01 8.17 23.28
C PHE A 118 17.61 8.36 22.67
N SER A 119 17.13 9.61 22.66
CA SER A 119 15.95 9.98 21.88
C SER A 119 16.34 10.10 20.42
N VAL A 120 15.82 9.22 19.55
CA VAL A 120 16.06 9.35 18.12
C VAL A 120 15.30 10.58 17.62
N SER A 121 16.02 11.54 17.04
CA SER A 121 15.37 12.75 16.53
C SER A 121 14.48 12.40 15.33
N TYR A 122 13.27 12.93 15.32
CA TYR A 122 12.30 12.70 14.24
C TYR A 122 12.87 12.96 12.83
N PRO A 123 13.62 14.07 12.58
CA PRO A 123 14.18 14.32 11.26
C PRO A 123 15.20 13.26 10.85
N LEU A 124 16.01 12.76 11.79
CA LEU A 124 17.03 11.75 11.51
C LEU A 124 16.38 10.39 11.23
N ALA A 125 15.43 9.95 12.05
CA ALA A 125 14.69 8.70 11.84
C ALA A 125 13.99 8.69 10.48
N THR A 126 13.30 9.78 10.16
CA THR A 126 12.52 9.91 8.93
C THR A 126 13.42 10.02 7.71
N GLY A 127 14.46 10.85 7.78
CA GLY A 127 15.44 10.99 6.69
C GLY A 127 16.14 9.68 6.39
N LEU A 128 16.59 8.95 7.43
CA LEU A 128 17.23 7.66 7.26
C LEU A 128 16.27 6.61 6.73
N PHE A 129 15.04 6.54 7.24
CA PHE A 129 14.04 5.60 6.75
C PHE A 129 13.72 5.84 5.26
N ILE A 130 13.45 7.09 4.87
CA ILE A 130 13.17 7.44 3.47
C ILE A 130 14.36 7.09 2.58
N LEU A 131 15.58 7.44 3.01
CA LEU A 131 16.79 7.12 2.27
C LEU A 131 16.95 5.61 2.06
N LEU A 132 16.83 4.81 3.12
CA LEU A 132 16.92 3.35 3.05
C LEU A 132 15.80 2.75 2.20
N PHE A 133 14.60 3.32 2.29
CA PHE A 133 13.46 2.89 1.49
C PHE A 133 13.71 3.13 -0.01
N ILE A 134 14.16 4.32 -0.39
CA ILE A 134 14.49 4.64 -1.79
C ILE A 134 15.62 3.74 -2.29
N MET A 135 16.70 3.61 -1.51
CA MET A 135 17.84 2.76 -1.86
C MET A 135 17.44 1.29 -2.02
N GLY A 136 16.56 0.78 -1.15
CA GLY A 136 16.15 -0.63 -1.15
C GLY A 136 15.06 -0.99 -2.15
N PHE A 137 14.14 -0.07 -2.47
CA PHE A 137 12.95 -0.37 -3.27
C PHE A 137 12.89 0.33 -4.63
N GLU A 138 13.47 1.51 -4.76
CA GLU A 138 13.30 2.37 -5.94
C GLU A 138 14.57 2.50 -6.77
N TRP A 139 15.75 2.40 -6.15
CA TRP A 139 17.03 2.67 -6.81
C TRP A 139 17.31 1.78 -8.03
N ALA A 140 16.90 0.52 -7.99
CA ALA A 140 17.07 -0.41 -9.11
C ALA A 140 16.19 -0.04 -10.32
N ASP A 141 14.99 0.49 -10.07
CA ASP A 141 14.00 0.86 -11.10
C ASP A 141 14.19 2.32 -11.58
N ALA A 142 14.97 3.13 -10.87
CA ALA A 142 15.19 4.55 -11.12
C ALA A 142 15.76 4.88 -12.51
N PRO A 143 16.74 4.13 -13.08
CA PRO A 143 17.28 4.43 -14.40
C PRO A 143 16.23 4.26 -15.51
N GLU A 144 15.44 3.19 -15.44
CA GLU A 144 14.36 2.93 -16.41
C GLU A 144 13.23 3.96 -16.29
N ALA A 145 12.82 4.28 -15.06
CA ALA A 145 11.79 5.29 -14.80
C ALA A 145 12.24 6.68 -15.29
N GLY A 146 13.50 7.03 -15.06
CA GLY A 146 14.12 8.27 -15.55
C GLY A 146 14.13 8.34 -17.07
N ALA A 147 14.58 7.28 -17.74
CA ALA A 147 14.60 7.21 -19.20
C ALA A 147 13.18 7.35 -19.81
N ARG A 148 12.17 6.69 -19.23
CA ARG A 148 10.77 6.81 -19.68
C ARG A 148 10.22 8.23 -19.48
N ARG A 149 10.48 8.85 -18.33
CA ARG A 149 10.06 10.25 -18.04
C ARG A 149 10.73 11.23 -19.01
N TRP A 150 12.02 11.06 -19.27
CA TRP A 150 12.74 11.87 -20.25
C TRP A 150 12.19 11.71 -21.66
N ALA A 151 11.92 10.48 -22.11
CA ALA A 151 11.31 10.22 -23.41
C ALA A 151 9.92 10.87 -23.55
N GLN A 152 9.12 10.86 -22.48
CA GLN A 152 7.81 11.52 -22.45
C GLN A 152 7.91 13.05 -22.49
N LEU A 153 8.89 13.63 -21.80
CA LEU A 153 9.16 15.08 -21.84
C LEU A 153 9.65 15.52 -23.22
N ALA A 154 10.61 14.78 -23.80
CA ALA A 154 11.12 15.02 -25.14
C ALA A 154 10.02 14.93 -26.21
N ALA A 155 9.10 13.98 -26.07
CA ALA A 155 7.96 13.83 -26.99
C ALA A 155 6.92 14.97 -26.86
N ARG A 156 6.79 15.59 -25.68
CA ARG A 156 5.82 16.68 -25.43
C ARG A 156 6.38 18.08 -25.66
N ALA A 157 7.69 18.26 -25.51
CA ALA A 157 8.35 19.54 -25.64
C ALA A 157 9.75 19.37 -26.27
N PRO A 158 9.82 19.07 -27.58
CA PRO A 158 11.09 18.80 -28.25
C PRO A 158 12.08 19.97 -28.15
N GLY A 159 11.59 21.22 -28.17
CA GLY A 159 12.43 22.42 -28.03
C GLY A 159 13.10 22.61 -26.66
N LEU A 160 12.59 21.97 -25.59
CA LEU A 160 13.23 21.98 -24.26
C LEU A 160 14.33 20.92 -24.15
N ALA A 161 14.15 19.78 -24.82
CA ALA A 161 15.15 18.72 -24.87
C ALA A 161 16.40 19.18 -25.66
N ASP A 162 16.20 19.88 -26.78
CA ASP A 162 17.28 20.42 -27.61
C ASP A 162 18.05 21.58 -26.94
N ALA A 163 17.38 22.35 -26.07
CA ALA A 163 17.99 23.48 -25.36
C ALA A 163 18.88 23.04 -24.18
N LEU A 164 18.59 21.89 -23.55
CA LEU A 164 19.35 21.34 -22.42
C LEU A 164 20.47 20.37 -22.85
N ALA A 165 20.48 19.96 -24.12
CA ALA A 165 21.52 19.10 -24.70
C ALA A 165 22.73 19.89 -25.23
N ARG A 166 22.70 21.23 -25.16
CA ARG A 166 23.83 22.12 -25.47
C ARG A 166 24.47 22.63 -24.19
#